data_AF-A0A2S6PWE4-F1
#
_entry.id   AF-A0A2S6PWE4-F1
#
_cell.length_a   1.000
_cell.length_b   1.000
_cell.length_c   1.000
_cell.angle_alpha   90.00
_cell.angle_beta   90.00
_cell.angle_gamma   90.00
#
_symmetry.space_group_name_H-M   'P 1'
#
loop_
_entity.id
_entity.type
_entity.pdbx_description
1 polymer ?
#
loop_
_entity_poly.entity_id
_entity_poly.type
_entity_poly.pdbx_seq_one_letter_code
_entity_poly.pdbx_strand_id
1 'polypeptide(L)'
;MNDVDWRGKHVTVAGLGVSGVPAARALHERGALVTVVNDGDDERSRAQAAELEALGVTVRLGDGDTLPESTELVVTAPGWKPGKPLFGAAAEAGVPVWGDVELAWRLRGPDAAPWLAVTGTNGKTTTVRMLASILEAAGLRTAAVGNIGVSLLDAVLGDETYDVLAVELSSYQLHWAPSLRAHSGAVLNLAPDHLDWHGSMAGYAADKGRIYEGNSVACVYNAQDGATEDLVREADVEEGCRAIGFTLGTPGPSQLGVVDGILVDRAFVANRQKQAQELAEVGDVNPPAPHNIANALAAAALARAFGVEPAAVRDGLRAFRPDAHRIEHVADVSGVSYVDDSKATNTHAAEASLAAYEPIVWIAGGLAKGATFDELVSGAAKRLRGVVLMGADRALIREALARHAPEVPVVDLDRTDTGAMSAAVREAARLARHGDTVLLAPACASMDMFVNYNKRGEAFADAVRQLADESA
;
A
#
# COMPACT_ATOMS: atom_id res chain seq x y z
N MET A 1 26.19 -8.35 -10.27
CA MET A 1 27.12 -8.81 -9.21
C MET A 1 26.32 -9.59 -8.17
N ASN A 2 26.09 -10.89 -8.39
CA ASN A 2 25.23 -11.73 -7.55
C ASN A 2 25.94 -13.05 -7.19
N ASP A 3 27.03 -12.97 -6.42
CA ASP A 3 27.50 -14.17 -5.72
C ASP A 3 28.12 -13.74 -4.39
N VAL A 4 27.26 -13.47 -3.41
CA VAL A 4 27.69 -13.33 -2.03
C VAL A 4 27.88 -14.75 -1.51
N ASP A 5 29.12 -15.15 -1.25
CA ASP A 5 29.35 -16.38 -0.51
C ASP A 5 28.89 -16.17 0.94
N TRP A 6 27.83 -16.90 1.31
CA TRP A 6 27.23 -16.82 2.63
C TRP A 6 27.95 -17.69 3.65
N ARG A 7 28.75 -18.67 3.21
CA ARG A 7 29.35 -19.64 4.12
C ARG A 7 30.36 -18.98 5.05
N GLY A 8 30.14 -19.13 6.34
CA GLY A 8 30.99 -18.56 7.38
C GLY A 8 30.84 -17.05 7.57
N LYS A 9 29.97 -16.38 6.79
CA LYS A 9 29.73 -14.95 6.91
C LYS A 9 28.95 -14.64 8.18
N HIS A 10 29.40 -13.69 8.97
CA HIS A 10 28.72 -13.28 10.20
C HIS A 10 27.61 -12.28 9.89
N VAL A 11 26.36 -12.69 10.08
CA VAL A 11 25.18 -11.87 9.77
C VAL A 11 24.36 -11.61 11.02
N THR A 12 24.10 -10.34 11.30
CA THR A 12 23.18 -9.93 12.36
C THR A 12 21.80 -9.67 11.75
N VAL A 13 20.77 -10.35 12.24
CA VAL A 13 19.37 -10.07 11.87
C VAL A 13 18.73 -9.23 12.96
N ALA A 14 18.37 -7.99 12.63
CA ALA A 14 17.72 -7.05 13.55
C ALA A 14 16.19 -7.19 13.46
N GLY A 15 15.61 -7.76 14.51
CA GLY A 15 14.19 -8.01 14.66
C GLY A 15 13.78 -9.45 14.36
N LEU A 16 12.76 -9.90 15.08
CA LEU A 16 12.01 -11.12 14.81
C LEU A 16 10.77 -10.79 13.94
N GLY A 17 9.69 -11.57 14.08
CA GLY A 17 8.44 -11.34 13.36
C GLY A 17 8.43 -11.94 11.96
N VAL A 18 7.63 -11.34 11.08
CA VAL A 18 7.27 -11.90 9.77
C VAL A 18 8.41 -11.81 8.73
N SER A 19 9.31 -10.83 8.85
CA SER A 19 10.47 -10.69 7.95
C SER A 19 11.76 -11.27 8.55
N GLY A 20 11.98 -11.07 9.86
CA GLY A 20 13.24 -11.46 10.51
C GLY A 20 13.45 -12.97 10.61
N VAL A 21 12.41 -13.73 10.97
CA VAL A 21 12.51 -15.19 11.11
C VAL A 21 12.81 -15.89 9.78
N PRO A 22 12.13 -15.59 8.66
CA PRO A 22 12.50 -16.16 7.35
C PRO A 22 13.91 -15.75 6.91
N ALA A 23 14.32 -14.49 7.13
CA ALA A 23 15.66 -14.03 6.77
C ALA A 23 16.74 -14.82 7.52
N ALA A 24 16.60 -14.99 8.84
CA ALA A 24 17.56 -15.73 9.66
C ALA A 24 17.71 -17.19 9.19
N ARG A 25 16.60 -17.87 8.87
CA ARG A 25 16.63 -19.24 8.33
C ARG A 25 17.29 -19.31 6.98
N ALA A 26 16.87 -18.47 6.03
CA ALA A 26 17.39 -18.49 4.67
C ALA A 26 18.91 -18.27 4.63
N LEU A 27 19.43 -17.41 5.52
CA LEU A 27 20.85 -17.16 5.69
C LEU A 27 21.57 -18.35 6.34
N HIS A 28 21.00 -18.90 7.42
CA HIS A 28 21.57 -20.05 8.11
C HIS A 28 21.68 -21.28 7.21
N GLU A 29 20.63 -21.61 6.44
CA GLU A 29 20.61 -22.71 5.48
C GLU A 29 21.69 -22.57 4.38
N ARG A 30 22.13 -21.34 4.11
CA ARG A 30 23.22 -21.03 3.17
C ARG A 30 24.60 -21.01 3.82
N GLY A 31 24.69 -21.36 5.11
CA GLY A 31 25.93 -21.50 5.85
C GLY A 31 26.41 -20.22 6.55
N ALA A 32 25.57 -19.17 6.63
CA ALA A 32 25.92 -17.98 7.39
C ALA A 32 25.89 -18.24 8.90
N LEU A 33 26.77 -17.52 9.62
CA LEU A 33 26.81 -17.50 11.08
C LEU A 33 25.86 -16.40 11.57
N VAL A 34 24.60 -16.79 11.84
CA VAL A 34 23.52 -15.85 12.12
C VAL A 34 23.39 -15.57 13.62
N THR A 35 23.35 -14.29 13.98
CA THR A 35 22.91 -13.81 15.29
C THR A 35 21.66 -12.95 15.12
N VAL A 36 20.57 -13.28 15.79
CA VAL A 36 19.36 -12.47 15.81
C VAL A 36 19.32 -11.61 17.06
N VAL A 37 18.97 -10.35 16.90
CA VAL A 37 18.82 -9.37 17.99
C VAL A 37 17.41 -8.79 17.97
N ASN A 38 16.76 -8.66 19.13
CA ASN A 38 15.39 -8.18 19.22
C ASN A 38 15.17 -7.33 20.49
N ASP A 39 14.53 -6.17 20.36
CA ASP A 39 14.19 -5.28 21.49
C ASP A 39 13.29 -5.98 22.52
N GLY A 40 12.31 -6.76 22.04
CA GLY A 40 11.30 -7.39 22.87
C GLY A 40 11.75 -8.73 23.42
N ASP A 41 11.33 -9.02 24.66
CA ASP A 41 11.34 -10.34 25.27
C ASP A 41 9.91 -10.67 25.74
N ASP A 42 8.98 -10.70 24.78
CA ASP A 42 7.61 -11.16 25.01
C ASP A 42 7.45 -12.65 24.66
N GLU A 43 6.30 -13.23 24.99
CA GLU A 43 6.02 -14.66 24.77
C GLU A 43 6.17 -15.05 23.30
N ARG A 44 5.73 -14.18 22.38
CA ARG A 44 5.86 -14.40 20.95
C ARG A 44 7.34 -14.42 20.53
N SER A 45 8.13 -13.46 21.00
CA SER A 45 9.55 -13.33 20.69
C SER A 45 10.33 -14.53 21.23
N ARG A 46 10.01 -15.01 22.44
CA ARG A 46 10.59 -16.24 23.01
C ARG A 46 10.25 -17.49 22.20
N ALA A 47 9.00 -17.62 21.74
CA ALA A 47 8.62 -18.75 20.90
C ALA A 47 9.37 -18.76 19.56
N GLN A 48 9.51 -17.60 18.91
CA GLN A 48 10.27 -17.46 17.67
C GLN A 48 11.78 -17.67 17.89
N ALA A 49 12.32 -17.21 19.03
CA ALA A 49 13.71 -17.44 19.41
C ALA A 49 14.02 -18.93 19.57
N ALA A 50 13.19 -19.65 20.34
CA ALA A 50 13.36 -21.08 20.56
C ALA A 50 13.35 -21.89 19.25
N GLU A 51 12.53 -21.46 18.28
CA GLU A 51 12.50 -22.10 16.96
C GLU A 51 13.82 -21.92 16.18
N LEU A 52 14.39 -20.71 16.22
CA LEU A 52 15.66 -20.41 15.57
C LEU A 52 16.86 -21.06 16.29
N GLU A 53 16.84 -21.07 17.62
CA GLU A 53 17.86 -21.72 18.45
C GLU A 53 17.91 -23.23 18.21
N ALA A 54 16.75 -23.87 17.98
CA ALA A 54 16.69 -25.29 17.60
C ALA A 54 17.38 -25.57 16.26
N LEU A 55 17.52 -24.57 15.39
CA LEU A 55 18.29 -24.64 14.14
C LEU A 55 19.77 -24.27 14.34
N GLY A 56 20.20 -23.92 15.56
CA GLY A 56 21.56 -23.50 15.85
C GLY A 56 21.85 -22.02 15.59
N VAL A 57 20.82 -21.19 15.40
CA VAL A 57 20.94 -19.74 15.29
C VAL A 57 21.04 -19.13 16.69
N THR A 58 21.96 -18.18 16.90
CA THR A 58 22.06 -17.46 18.17
C THR A 58 20.99 -16.37 18.24
N VAL A 59 20.25 -16.26 19.34
CA VAL A 59 19.21 -15.21 19.51
C VAL A 59 19.45 -14.43 20.80
N ARG A 60 19.34 -13.10 20.74
CA ARG A 60 19.45 -12.16 21.87
C ARG A 60 18.15 -11.37 21.99
N LEU A 61 17.36 -11.67 23.02
CA LEU A 61 16.14 -10.93 23.36
C LEU A 61 16.48 -9.81 24.36
N GLY A 62 15.75 -8.70 24.29
CA GLY A 62 16.00 -7.53 25.14
C GLY A 62 17.26 -6.74 24.78
N ASP A 63 17.89 -7.05 23.66
CA ASP A 63 19.10 -6.38 23.15
C ASP A 63 18.87 -6.02 21.68
N GLY A 64 18.39 -4.80 21.43
CA GLY A 64 18.23 -4.26 20.08
C GLY A 64 19.07 -3.01 19.80
N ASP A 65 20.03 -2.73 20.69
CA ASP A 65 20.90 -1.56 20.59
C ASP A 65 22.35 -1.97 20.29
N THR A 66 22.75 -3.20 20.61
CA THR A 66 24.14 -3.65 20.46
C THR A 66 24.36 -4.35 19.12
N LEU A 67 25.40 -3.92 18.39
CA LEU A 67 25.90 -4.67 17.23
C LEU A 67 26.76 -5.86 17.72
N PRO A 68 26.41 -7.12 17.39
CA PRO A 68 27.26 -8.26 17.72
C PRO A 68 28.67 -8.15 17.13
N GLU A 69 29.67 -8.61 17.88
CA GLU A 69 31.06 -8.63 17.42
C GLU A 69 31.22 -9.42 16.13
N SER A 70 32.16 -9.00 15.29
CA SER A 70 32.46 -9.62 13.98
C SER A 70 31.32 -9.57 12.95
N THR A 71 30.24 -8.81 13.19
CA THR A 71 29.16 -8.65 12.19
C THR A 71 29.71 -8.08 10.89
N GLU A 72 29.45 -8.76 9.77
CA GLU A 72 29.83 -8.33 8.41
C GLU A 72 28.64 -7.82 7.58
N LEU A 73 27.42 -8.09 8.04
CA LEU A 73 26.18 -7.62 7.45
C LEU A 73 25.09 -7.54 8.51
N VAL A 74 24.29 -6.47 8.47
CA VAL A 74 23.02 -6.40 9.21
C VAL A 74 21.87 -6.59 8.21
N VAL A 75 20.91 -7.46 8.54
CA VAL A 75 19.62 -7.56 7.84
C VAL A 75 18.53 -7.12 8.81
N THR A 76 17.78 -6.07 8.47
CA THR A 76 16.79 -5.46 9.36
C THR A 76 15.37 -5.69 8.89
N ALA A 77 14.46 -5.89 9.85
CA ALA A 77 13.03 -5.84 9.58
C ALA A 77 12.56 -4.39 9.34
N PRO A 78 11.59 -4.14 8.44
CA PRO A 78 11.18 -2.78 8.05
C PRO A 78 10.74 -1.86 9.20
N GLY A 79 10.23 -2.43 10.30
CA GLY A 79 9.74 -1.66 11.44
C GLY A 79 10.83 -1.02 12.31
N TRP A 80 12.10 -1.38 12.11
CA TRP A 80 13.20 -0.84 12.91
C TRP A 80 13.60 0.55 12.42
N LYS A 81 13.61 1.52 13.34
CA LYS A 81 13.93 2.91 13.02
C LYS A 81 15.43 3.07 12.70
N PRO A 82 15.81 3.78 11.61
CA PRO A 82 17.21 3.99 11.24
C PRO A 82 18.06 4.65 12.32
N GLY A 83 17.45 5.42 13.23
CA GLY A 83 18.13 6.10 14.33
C GLY A 83 18.52 5.21 15.52
N LYS A 84 18.31 3.88 15.47
CA LYS A 84 18.70 2.99 16.56
C LYS A 84 20.23 2.91 16.72
N PRO A 85 20.74 2.78 17.96
CA PRO A 85 22.18 2.65 18.22
C PRO A 85 22.86 1.55 17.41
N LEU A 86 22.18 0.42 17.19
CA LEU A 86 22.69 -0.70 16.39
C LEU A 86 23.10 -0.27 14.97
N PHE A 87 22.29 0.55 14.30
CA PHE A 87 22.58 1.00 12.94
C PHE A 87 23.69 2.06 12.92
N GLY A 88 23.77 2.89 13.96
CA GLY A 88 24.90 3.80 14.17
C GLY A 88 26.21 3.04 14.32
N ALA A 89 26.24 2.02 15.17
CA ALA A 89 27.41 1.15 15.36
C ALA A 89 27.79 0.39 14.07
N ALA A 90 26.80 -0.07 13.30
CA ALA A 90 27.04 -0.69 12.00
C ALA A 90 27.70 0.28 11.02
N ALA A 91 27.22 1.53 10.95
CA ALA A 91 27.82 2.56 10.11
C ALA A 91 29.25 2.91 10.53
N GLU A 92 29.52 3.04 11.84
CA GLU A 92 30.88 3.29 12.37
C GLU A 92 31.86 2.15 12.05
N ALA A 93 31.36 0.91 12.04
CA ALA A 93 32.14 -0.28 11.70
C ALA A 93 32.24 -0.54 10.18
N GLY A 94 31.60 0.27 9.33
CA GLY A 94 31.56 0.07 7.88
C GLY A 94 30.74 -1.17 7.46
N VAL A 95 29.84 -1.64 8.33
CA VAL A 95 28.98 -2.81 8.10
C VAL A 95 27.73 -2.39 7.33
N PRO A 96 27.46 -2.99 6.16
CA PRO A 96 26.24 -2.67 5.40
C PRO A 96 24.98 -3.11 6.16
N VAL A 97 23.91 -2.35 5.97
CA VAL A 97 22.58 -2.66 6.50
C VAL A 97 21.62 -2.87 5.33
N TRP A 98 20.99 -4.04 5.29
CA TRP A 98 20.05 -4.47 4.26
C TRP A 98 18.67 -4.70 4.85
N GLY A 99 17.63 -4.49 4.05
CA GLY A 99 16.27 -4.90 4.39
C GLY A 99 16.00 -6.32 3.90
N ASP A 100 14.82 -6.82 4.25
CA ASP A 100 14.30 -8.07 3.69
C ASP A 100 14.20 -8.05 2.16
N VAL A 101 13.83 -6.90 1.58
CA VAL A 101 13.76 -6.71 0.11
C VAL A 101 15.12 -6.77 -0.54
N GLU A 102 16.15 -6.14 0.03
CA GLU A 102 17.52 -6.23 -0.47
C GLU A 102 18.03 -7.66 -0.40
N LEU A 103 17.76 -8.36 0.71
CA LEU A 103 18.14 -9.75 0.88
C LEU A 103 17.48 -10.63 -0.20
N ALA A 104 16.17 -10.52 -0.39
CA ALA A 104 15.44 -11.24 -1.43
C ALA A 104 15.98 -10.91 -2.82
N TRP A 105 16.25 -9.62 -3.08
CA TRP A 105 16.87 -9.19 -4.32
C TRP A 105 18.23 -9.88 -4.53
N ARG A 106 19.09 -9.94 -3.53
CA ARG A 106 20.42 -10.59 -3.65
C ARG A 106 20.34 -12.10 -3.83
N LEU A 107 19.30 -12.75 -3.29
CA LEU A 107 19.15 -14.20 -3.27
C LEU A 107 18.43 -14.80 -4.49
N ARG A 108 17.74 -13.98 -5.30
CA ARG A 108 16.88 -14.42 -6.41
C ARG A 108 17.58 -15.21 -7.53
N GLY A 109 18.90 -15.14 -7.62
CA GLY A 109 19.68 -15.77 -8.69
C GLY A 109 19.72 -14.97 -10.01
N PRO A 110 20.47 -15.45 -11.02
CA PRO A 110 20.67 -14.76 -12.30
C PRO A 110 19.46 -14.82 -13.24
N ASP A 111 18.68 -15.90 -13.19
CA ASP A 111 17.51 -16.13 -14.05
C ASP A 111 16.19 -15.71 -13.37
N ALA A 112 16.29 -14.81 -12.39
CA ALA A 112 15.13 -14.38 -11.61
C ALA A 112 14.12 -13.61 -12.44
N ALA A 113 12.84 -13.83 -12.12
CA ALA A 113 11.75 -13.07 -12.69
C ALA A 113 11.97 -11.54 -12.51
N PRO A 114 11.73 -10.74 -13.57
CA PRO A 114 11.75 -9.29 -13.45
C PRO A 114 10.68 -8.79 -12.49
N TRP A 115 10.98 -7.73 -11.75
CA TRP A 115 10.04 -7.12 -10.81
C TRP A 115 9.40 -5.89 -11.44
N LEU A 116 8.08 -5.83 -11.39
CA LEU A 116 7.27 -4.64 -11.65
C LEU A 116 6.83 -4.08 -10.30
N ALA A 117 7.50 -3.02 -9.85
CA ALA A 117 7.43 -2.55 -8.48
C ALA A 117 6.47 -1.37 -8.32
N VAL A 118 5.72 -1.34 -7.22
CA VAL A 118 4.75 -0.27 -6.92
C VAL A 118 4.97 0.25 -5.50
N THR A 119 5.07 1.57 -5.36
CA THR A 119 5.00 2.27 -4.08
C THR A 119 4.09 3.50 -4.17
N GLY A 120 3.85 4.12 -3.02
CA GLY A 120 3.00 5.31 -2.86
C GLY A 120 2.49 5.40 -1.43
N THR A 121 1.81 6.48 -1.07
CA THR A 121 1.14 6.58 0.23
C THR A 121 -0.08 5.64 0.24
N ASN A 122 -0.98 5.78 -0.73
CA ASN A 122 -2.19 4.98 -0.89
C ASN A 122 -2.26 4.27 -2.26
N GLY A 123 -3.14 3.26 -2.38
CA GLY A 123 -3.41 2.57 -3.65
C GLY A 123 -2.47 1.43 -4.02
N LYS A 124 -1.37 1.24 -3.28
CA LYS A 124 -0.33 0.21 -3.54
C LYS A 124 -0.89 -1.20 -3.72
N THR A 125 -1.55 -1.72 -2.68
CA THR A 125 -2.13 -3.07 -2.64
C THR A 125 -3.11 -3.30 -3.78
N THR A 126 -4.02 -2.36 -4.02
CA THR A 126 -4.99 -2.44 -5.12
C THR A 126 -4.27 -2.47 -6.47
N THR A 127 -3.30 -1.60 -6.68
CA THR A 127 -2.53 -1.52 -7.93
C THR A 127 -1.72 -2.78 -8.21
N VAL A 128 -1.02 -3.33 -7.20
CA VAL A 128 -0.22 -4.55 -7.34
C VAL A 128 -1.10 -5.76 -7.64
N ARG A 129 -2.30 -5.84 -7.03
CA ARG A 129 -3.25 -6.92 -7.32
C ARG A 129 -3.92 -6.77 -8.69
N MET A 130 -4.23 -5.54 -9.12
CA MET A 130 -4.67 -5.27 -10.50
C MET A 130 -3.59 -5.67 -11.50
N LEU A 131 -2.33 -5.33 -11.22
CA LEU A 131 -1.20 -5.72 -12.05
C LEU A 131 -1.05 -7.24 -12.12
N ALA A 132 -1.09 -7.94 -10.99
CA ALA A 132 -1.06 -9.41 -10.98
C ALA A 132 -2.21 -10.01 -11.82
N SER A 133 -3.44 -9.50 -11.65
CA SER A 133 -4.61 -9.93 -12.45
C SER A 133 -4.42 -9.71 -13.96
N ILE A 134 -3.80 -8.60 -14.36
CA ILE A 134 -3.45 -8.30 -15.76
C ILE A 134 -2.38 -9.26 -16.29
N LEU A 135 -1.34 -9.54 -15.51
CA LEU A 135 -0.27 -10.45 -15.88
C LEU A 135 -0.79 -11.90 -16.00
N GLU A 136 -1.65 -12.34 -15.09
CA GLU A 136 -2.34 -13.65 -15.15
C GLU A 136 -3.24 -13.76 -16.39
N ALA A 137 -4.00 -12.70 -16.70
CA ALA A 137 -4.82 -12.64 -17.91
C ALA A 137 -3.98 -12.67 -19.21
N ALA A 138 -2.71 -12.26 -19.15
CA ALA A 138 -1.75 -12.41 -20.23
C ALA A 138 -1.17 -13.83 -20.36
N GLY A 139 -1.55 -14.75 -19.47
CA GLY A 139 -1.03 -16.12 -19.41
C GLY A 139 0.34 -16.25 -18.75
N LEU A 140 0.81 -15.21 -18.04
CA LEU A 140 2.09 -15.21 -17.34
C LEU A 140 1.93 -15.81 -15.94
N ARG A 141 2.94 -16.55 -15.50
CA ARG A 141 3.04 -16.99 -14.10
C ARG A 141 3.57 -15.82 -13.28
N THR A 142 2.74 -15.33 -12.36
CA THR A 142 3.04 -14.16 -11.53
C THR A 142 2.48 -14.35 -10.12
N ALA A 143 2.90 -13.50 -9.20
CA ALA A 143 2.26 -13.31 -7.91
C ALA A 143 2.32 -11.83 -7.49
N ALA A 144 1.33 -11.42 -6.69
CA ALA A 144 1.39 -10.18 -5.92
C ALA A 144 2.17 -10.43 -4.62
N VAL A 145 3.37 -9.84 -4.50
CA VAL A 145 4.32 -10.13 -3.43
C VAL A 145 4.82 -8.85 -2.75
N GLY A 146 5.54 -8.99 -1.63
CA GLY A 146 6.17 -7.88 -0.93
C GLY A 146 5.45 -7.55 0.37
N ASN A 147 5.00 -6.31 0.53
CA ASN A 147 4.21 -5.90 1.70
C ASN A 147 2.76 -6.45 1.70
N ILE A 148 2.49 -7.48 0.90
CA ILE A 148 1.19 -8.14 0.73
C ILE A 148 1.40 -9.62 0.45
N GLY A 149 0.50 -10.46 0.97
CA GLY A 149 0.39 -11.87 0.57
C GLY A 149 1.64 -12.67 0.92
N VAL A 150 2.33 -13.14 -0.12
CA VAL A 150 3.54 -13.97 -0.03
C VAL A 150 4.76 -13.08 0.21
N SER A 151 5.62 -13.47 1.15
CA SER A 151 6.85 -12.71 1.41
C SER A 151 7.78 -12.75 0.20
N LEU A 152 8.58 -11.70 0.01
CA LEU A 152 9.53 -11.65 -1.12
C LEU A 152 10.58 -12.75 -1.03
N LEU A 153 11.00 -13.15 0.17
CA LEU A 153 11.93 -14.26 0.35
C LEU A 153 11.30 -15.58 -0.10
N ASP A 154 10.06 -15.85 0.28
CA ASP A 154 9.38 -17.08 -0.15
C ASP A 154 9.18 -17.11 -1.68
N ALA A 155 8.85 -15.96 -2.28
CA ALA A 155 8.64 -15.85 -3.71
C ALA A 155 9.92 -16.09 -4.54
N VAL A 156 11.09 -15.70 -4.03
CA VAL A 156 12.37 -15.86 -4.77
C VAL A 156 13.14 -17.12 -4.40
N LEU A 157 12.84 -17.74 -3.25
CA LEU A 157 13.50 -18.95 -2.77
C LEU A 157 12.66 -20.22 -2.92
N GLY A 158 11.36 -20.07 -3.14
CA GLY A 158 10.45 -21.19 -3.34
C GLY A 158 10.69 -21.93 -4.65
N ASP A 159 10.10 -23.13 -4.75
CA ASP A 159 10.18 -23.97 -5.95
C ASP A 159 9.34 -23.44 -7.12
N GLU A 160 8.40 -22.53 -6.84
CA GLU A 160 7.55 -21.93 -7.86
C GLU A 160 8.32 -20.92 -8.70
N THR A 161 8.36 -21.13 -10.01
CA THR A 161 9.01 -20.23 -10.96
C THR A 161 8.02 -19.24 -11.55
N TYR A 162 8.37 -17.96 -11.52
CA TYR A 162 7.57 -16.87 -12.08
C TYR A 162 8.18 -16.34 -13.38
N ASP A 163 7.33 -15.88 -14.30
CA ASP A 163 7.75 -15.19 -15.51
C ASP A 163 7.98 -13.69 -15.23
N VAL A 164 7.27 -13.14 -14.24
CA VAL A 164 7.33 -11.74 -13.77
C VAL A 164 6.68 -11.66 -12.38
N LEU A 165 7.09 -10.70 -11.55
CA LEU A 165 6.49 -10.46 -10.24
C LEU A 165 5.89 -9.05 -10.14
N ALA A 166 4.68 -8.96 -9.58
CA ALA A 166 4.06 -7.71 -9.18
C ALA A 166 4.42 -7.42 -7.71
N VAL A 167 5.23 -6.38 -7.46
CA VAL A 167 5.87 -6.19 -6.16
C VAL A 167 5.38 -4.93 -5.45
N GLU A 168 4.76 -5.09 -4.27
CA GLU A 168 4.43 -3.98 -3.37
C GLU A 168 5.63 -3.62 -2.48
N LEU A 169 6.09 -2.38 -2.55
CA LEU A 169 7.19 -1.87 -1.71
C LEU A 169 6.77 -0.67 -0.85
N SER A 170 7.04 -0.77 0.45
CA SER A 170 6.93 0.37 1.38
C SER A 170 8.16 1.29 1.30
N SER A 171 8.03 2.51 1.84
CA SER A 171 9.17 3.44 1.95
C SER A 171 10.28 2.87 2.87
N TYR A 172 9.91 2.16 3.93
CA TYR A 172 10.85 1.49 4.84
C TYR A 172 11.68 0.43 4.14
N GLN A 173 11.04 -0.37 3.28
CA GLN A 173 11.73 -1.41 2.51
C GLN A 173 12.69 -0.80 1.48
N LEU A 174 12.26 0.25 0.78
CA LEU A 174 13.10 0.93 -0.21
C LEU A 174 14.31 1.63 0.42
N HIS A 175 14.16 2.19 1.63
CA HIS A 175 15.26 2.77 2.39
C HIS A 175 16.43 1.80 2.55
N TRP A 176 16.13 0.53 2.85
CA TRP A 176 17.11 -0.52 3.08
C TRP A 176 17.38 -1.41 1.86
N ALA A 177 17.02 -0.96 0.65
CA ALA A 177 17.19 -1.70 -0.62
C ALA A 177 18.07 -0.99 -1.65
N PRO A 178 19.36 -0.75 -1.35
CA PRO A 178 20.21 0.10 -2.20
C PRO A 178 20.52 -0.50 -3.58
N SER A 179 20.42 -1.83 -3.76
CA SER A 179 20.77 -2.48 -5.03
C SER A 179 19.56 -2.94 -5.84
N LEU A 180 18.34 -2.70 -5.36
CA LEU A 180 17.13 -2.95 -6.12
C LEU A 180 17.19 -2.18 -7.45
N ARG A 181 16.94 -2.87 -8.56
CA ARG A 181 16.94 -2.34 -9.93
C ARG A 181 15.78 -2.99 -10.69
N ALA A 182 14.58 -2.45 -10.55
CA ALA A 182 13.37 -3.12 -11.08
C ALA A 182 13.32 -3.03 -12.61
N HIS A 183 12.53 -3.90 -13.24
CA HIS A 183 12.26 -3.76 -14.68
C HIS A 183 11.51 -2.44 -14.93
N SER A 184 10.50 -2.19 -14.11
CA SER A 184 9.77 -0.92 -14.09
C SER A 184 9.22 -0.67 -12.69
N GLY A 185 9.13 0.61 -12.32
CA GLY A 185 8.66 1.04 -11.00
C GLY A 185 7.56 2.10 -11.12
N ALA A 186 6.68 2.16 -10.13
CA ALA A 186 5.65 3.19 -10.03
C ALA A 186 5.60 3.86 -8.66
N VAL A 187 5.52 5.20 -8.62
CA VAL A 187 5.12 5.96 -7.43
C VAL A 187 3.73 6.54 -7.68
N LEU A 188 2.73 6.06 -6.93
CA LEU A 188 1.32 6.38 -7.19
C LEU A 188 0.89 7.77 -6.71
N ASN A 189 1.40 8.19 -5.56
CA ASN A 189 1.07 9.45 -4.88
C ASN A 189 2.00 9.64 -3.67
N LEU A 190 2.15 10.89 -3.25
CA LEU A 190 2.86 11.30 -2.05
C LEU A 190 1.96 12.17 -1.16
N ALA A 191 1.66 11.68 0.04
CA ALA A 191 1.00 12.44 1.09
C ALA A 191 1.68 12.19 2.45
N PRO A 192 1.58 13.12 3.41
CA PRO A 192 2.18 12.98 4.74
C PRO A 192 1.78 11.67 5.42
N ASP A 193 2.77 10.82 5.67
CA ASP A 193 2.63 9.56 6.40
C ASP A 193 3.99 9.18 6.99
N HIS A 194 4.01 8.52 8.14
CA HIS A 194 5.23 7.97 8.76
C HIS A 194 6.42 8.96 8.92
N LEU A 195 6.14 10.26 9.07
CA LEU A 195 7.19 11.29 9.16
C LEU A 195 8.08 11.14 10.41
N ASP A 196 7.58 10.49 11.46
CA ASP A 196 8.34 10.16 12.67
C ASP A 196 9.46 9.13 12.43
N TRP A 197 9.39 8.40 11.32
CA TRP A 197 10.41 7.45 10.89
C TRP A 197 11.37 8.06 9.87
N HIS A 198 10.84 8.81 8.89
CA HIS A 198 11.63 9.41 7.81
C HIS A 198 12.22 10.79 8.15
N GLY A 199 11.82 11.39 9.28
CA GLY A 199 12.25 12.71 9.74
C GLY A 199 11.63 13.89 8.99
N SER A 200 11.31 13.74 7.70
CA SER A 200 10.68 14.78 6.88
C SER A 200 9.90 14.21 5.69
N MET A 201 9.03 15.02 5.09
CA MET A 201 8.34 14.66 3.84
C MET A 201 9.33 14.46 2.69
N ALA A 202 10.41 15.24 2.64
CA ALA A 202 11.46 15.09 1.65
C ALA A 202 12.19 13.74 1.79
N GLY A 203 12.51 13.32 3.03
CA GLY A 203 13.09 12.00 3.30
C GLY A 203 12.15 10.85 2.90
N TYR A 204 10.85 11.00 3.20
CA TYR A 204 9.83 10.02 2.80
C TYR A 204 9.71 9.88 1.28
N ALA A 205 9.69 11.01 0.56
CA ALA A 205 9.64 11.05 -0.90
C ALA A 205 10.93 10.46 -1.51
N ALA A 206 12.10 10.83 -0.99
CA ALA A 206 13.39 10.31 -1.46
C ALA A 206 13.47 8.79 -1.31
N ASP A 207 13.06 8.24 -0.18
CA ASP A 207 13.05 6.78 0.01
C ASP A 207 12.08 6.08 -0.95
N LYS A 208 10.93 6.69 -1.28
CA LYS A 208 10.04 6.16 -2.33
C LYS A 208 10.64 6.27 -3.73
N GLY A 209 11.34 7.37 -4.02
CA GLY A 209 12.01 7.62 -5.30
C GLY A 209 13.06 6.59 -5.65
N ARG A 210 13.68 5.96 -4.64
CA ARG A 210 14.61 4.82 -4.83
C ARG A 210 14.03 3.67 -5.67
N ILE A 211 12.71 3.56 -5.78
CA ILE A 211 12.06 2.56 -6.66
C ILE A 211 12.39 2.75 -8.15
N TYR A 212 12.84 3.94 -8.54
CA TYR A 212 13.21 4.25 -9.92
C TYR A 212 14.69 3.97 -10.22
N GLU A 213 15.52 3.88 -9.19
CA GLU A 213 16.96 3.72 -9.32
C GLU A 213 17.31 2.50 -10.18
N GLY A 214 18.09 2.75 -11.24
CA GLY A 214 18.47 1.86 -12.33
C GLY A 214 17.36 0.97 -12.87
N ASN A 215 16.13 1.50 -12.96
CA ASN A 215 15.09 0.85 -13.75
C ASN A 215 15.49 0.81 -15.23
N SER A 216 15.11 -0.27 -15.92
CA SER A 216 15.54 -0.52 -17.29
C SER A 216 14.52 -0.15 -18.37
N VAL A 217 13.21 -0.16 -18.06
CA VAL A 217 12.17 0.06 -19.08
C VAL A 217 11.29 1.27 -18.81
N ALA A 218 10.73 1.40 -17.61
CA ALA A 218 9.81 2.49 -17.31
C ALA A 218 9.83 2.95 -15.85
N CYS A 219 9.71 4.27 -15.69
CA CYS A 219 9.39 4.94 -14.43
C CYS A 219 8.00 5.56 -14.55
N VAL A 220 7.02 4.93 -13.90
CA VAL A 220 5.59 5.28 -13.96
C VAL A 220 5.22 6.26 -12.85
N TYR A 221 4.71 7.44 -13.19
CA TYR A 221 4.39 8.49 -12.22
C TYR A 221 2.99 9.07 -12.43
N ASN A 222 2.46 9.69 -11.39
CA ASN A 222 1.16 10.34 -11.44
C ASN A 222 1.31 11.76 -11.98
N ALA A 223 0.82 12.03 -13.19
CA ALA A 223 0.93 13.35 -13.81
C ALA A 223 0.07 14.43 -13.13
N GLN A 224 -0.78 14.05 -12.16
CA GLN A 224 -1.54 14.98 -11.32
C GLN A 224 -0.87 15.22 -9.96
N ASP A 225 0.24 14.55 -9.66
CA ASP A 225 1.06 14.75 -8.47
C ASP A 225 2.49 15.07 -8.89
N GLY A 226 2.80 16.38 -8.96
CA GLY A 226 4.08 16.89 -9.43
C GLY A 226 5.29 16.35 -8.65
N ALA A 227 5.11 16.01 -7.37
CA ALA A 227 6.19 15.44 -6.57
C ALA A 227 6.60 14.05 -7.09
N THR A 228 5.67 13.26 -7.64
CA THR A 228 6.01 11.97 -8.25
C THR A 228 6.75 12.11 -9.58
N GLU A 229 6.51 13.19 -10.33
CA GLU A 229 7.25 13.51 -11.55
C GLU A 229 8.68 13.96 -11.24
N ASP A 230 8.86 14.79 -10.20
CA ASP A 230 10.18 15.24 -9.77
C ASP A 230 11.07 14.05 -9.36
N LEU A 231 10.51 13.05 -8.67
CA LEU A 231 11.24 11.81 -8.37
C LEU A 231 11.73 11.07 -9.63
N VAL A 232 10.98 11.10 -10.74
CA VAL A 232 11.43 10.49 -12.01
C VAL A 232 12.55 11.31 -12.65
N ARG A 233 12.50 12.65 -12.53
CA ARG A 233 13.55 13.53 -13.06
C ARG A 233 14.87 13.39 -12.32
N GLU A 234 14.81 13.07 -11.03
CA GLU A 234 15.97 12.89 -10.15
C GLU A 234 16.57 11.48 -10.20
N ALA A 235 15.84 10.49 -10.74
CA ALA A 235 16.26 9.10 -10.77
C ALA A 235 17.43 8.87 -11.74
N ASP A 236 18.44 8.13 -11.27
CA ASP A 236 19.44 7.52 -12.16
C ASP A 236 18.85 6.22 -12.70
N VAL A 237 18.77 6.06 -14.02
CA VAL A 237 18.07 4.93 -14.69
C VAL A 237 18.98 4.34 -15.77
N GLU A 238 18.71 3.11 -16.21
CA GLU A 238 19.45 2.58 -17.36
C GLU A 238 19.06 3.32 -18.65
N GLU A 239 20.02 3.42 -19.58
CA GLU A 239 19.78 4.08 -20.87
C GLU A 239 18.63 3.40 -21.62
N GLY A 240 17.66 4.20 -22.05
CA GLY A 240 16.45 3.72 -22.73
C GLY A 240 15.24 3.55 -21.81
N CYS A 241 15.42 3.62 -20.50
CA CYS A 241 14.31 3.71 -19.55
C CYS A 241 13.48 4.99 -19.79
N ARG A 242 12.15 4.88 -19.71
CA ARG A 242 11.23 5.95 -20.10
C ARG A 242 10.41 6.46 -18.92
N ALA A 243 10.24 7.78 -18.83
CA ALA A 243 9.22 8.39 -17.98
C ALA A 243 7.83 8.18 -18.61
N ILE A 244 6.90 7.60 -17.83
CA ILE A 244 5.53 7.26 -18.27
C ILE A 244 4.54 7.84 -17.27
N GLY A 245 3.76 8.84 -17.68
CA GLY A 245 2.76 9.44 -16.80
C GLY A 245 1.43 8.68 -16.83
N PHE A 246 0.68 8.68 -15.75
CA PHE A 246 -0.76 8.39 -15.77
C PHE A 246 -1.57 9.58 -15.28
N THR A 247 -2.79 9.74 -15.80
CA THR A 247 -3.69 10.85 -15.42
C THR A 247 -5.15 10.44 -15.57
N LEU A 248 -6.05 11.03 -14.77
CA LEU A 248 -7.50 10.85 -14.94
C LEU A 248 -8.08 11.66 -16.11
N GLY A 249 -7.28 12.51 -16.75
CA GLY A 249 -7.67 13.28 -17.93
C GLY A 249 -7.21 12.65 -19.25
N THR A 250 -7.37 13.40 -20.35
CA THR A 250 -6.86 13.01 -21.66
C THR A 250 -5.33 12.91 -21.64
N PRO A 251 -4.73 11.75 -21.99
CA PRO A 251 -3.29 11.57 -21.92
C PRO A 251 -2.55 12.33 -23.02
N GLY A 252 -1.39 12.89 -22.66
CA GLY A 252 -0.38 13.37 -23.61
C GLY A 252 0.49 12.24 -24.19
N PRO A 253 1.51 12.57 -25.01
CA PRO A 253 2.51 11.60 -25.44
C PRO A 253 3.24 10.98 -24.24
N SER A 254 3.46 9.66 -24.26
CA SER A 254 4.09 8.92 -23.14
C SER A 254 3.25 8.89 -21.86
N GLN A 255 1.93 8.98 -22.00
CA GLN A 255 1.02 8.86 -20.87
C GLN A 255 -0.09 7.84 -21.13
N LEU A 256 -0.63 7.32 -20.03
CA LEU A 256 -1.91 6.65 -20.00
C LEU A 256 -2.95 7.59 -19.36
N GLY A 257 -4.20 7.51 -19.80
CA GLY A 257 -5.26 8.32 -19.20
C GLY A 257 -6.66 7.96 -19.65
N VAL A 258 -7.62 8.84 -19.44
CA VAL A 258 -9.04 8.61 -19.73
C VAL A 258 -9.54 9.54 -20.84
N VAL A 259 -10.22 8.97 -21.82
CA VAL A 259 -10.92 9.71 -22.90
C VAL A 259 -12.32 9.13 -23.03
N ASP A 260 -13.35 9.96 -22.83
CA ASP A 260 -14.75 9.59 -23.01
C ASP A 260 -15.15 8.26 -22.32
N GLY A 261 -14.67 8.02 -21.10
CA GLY A 261 -14.97 6.81 -20.32
C GLY A 261 -14.11 5.59 -20.69
N ILE A 262 -13.06 5.77 -21.49
CA ILE A 262 -12.14 4.71 -21.94
C ILE A 262 -10.75 4.98 -21.38
N LEU A 263 -10.09 3.95 -20.85
CA LEU A 263 -8.67 3.96 -20.47
C LEU A 263 -7.83 3.79 -21.75
N VAL A 264 -6.86 4.68 -21.94
CA VAL A 264 -6.11 4.83 -23.20
C VAL A 264 -4.60 4.86 -22.96
N ASP A 265 -3.85 4.12 -23.78
CA ASP A 265 -2.39 4.08 -23.83
C ASP A 265 -1.85 4.90 -25.01
N ARG A 266 -1.09 5.97 -24.69
CA ARG A 266 -0.29 6.75 -25.64
C ARG A 266 1.22 6.62 -25.39
N ALA A 267 1.61 5.64 -24.60
CA ALA A 267 2.97 5.41 -24.15
C ALA A 267 3.64 4.22 -24.82
N PHE A 268 2.93 3.12 -25.05
CA PHE A 268 3.50 1.89 -25.62
C PHE A 268 2.89 1.56 -26.99
N VAL A 269 2.76 2.59 -27.82
CA VAL A 269 2.33 2.52 -29.23
C VAL A 269 3.45 2.98 -30.16
N ALA A 270 3.44 2.52 -31.41
CA ALA A 270 4.49 2.81 -32.39
C ALA A 270 4.70 4.31 -32.64
N ASN A 271 3.61 5.09 -32.73
CA ASN A 271 3.66 6.54 -32.89
C ASN A 271 2.84 7.27 -31.81
N ARG A 272 3.47 7.50 -30.64
CA ARG A 272 2.89 8.19 -29.46
C ARG A 272 2.29 9.58 -29.74
N GLN A 273 2.73 10.25 -30.81
CA GLN A 273 2.22 11.57 -31.19
C GLN A 273 0.86 11.48 -31.90
N LYS A 274 0.58 10.37 -32.59
CA LYS A 274 -0.57 10.23 -33.49
C LYS A 274 -1.48 9.04 -33.17
N GLN A 275 -1.03 8.12 -32.34
CA GLN A 275 -1.75 6.90 -32.00
C GLN A 275 -2.09 6.87 -30.52
N ALA A 276 -3.20 6.22 -30.24
CA ALA A 276 -3.69 5.92 -28.92
C ALA A 276 -4.32 4.53 -28.98
N GLN A 277 -4.05 3.70 -27.98
CA GLN A 277 -4.55 2.34 -27.89
C GLN A 277 -5.58 2.26 -26.77
N GLU A 278 -6.79 1.81 -27.10
CA GLU A 278 -7.79 1.48 -26.09
C GLU A 278 -7.30 0.31 -25.24
N LEU A 279 -7.45 0.45 -23.91
CA LEU A 279 -7.08 -0.57 -22.93
C LEU A 279 -8.30 -1.21 -22.29
N ALA A 280 -9.26 -0.42 -21.82
CA ALA A 280 -10.45 -0.88 -21.11
C ALA A 280 -11.49 0.25 -21.00
N GLU A 281 -12.72 -0.07 -20.64
CA GLU A 281 -13.71 0.92 -20.23
C GLU A 281 -13.54 1.27 -18.75
N VAL A 282 -13.94 2.48 -18.33
CA VAL A 282 -13.97 2.86 -16.91
C VAL A 282 -14.83 1.89 -16.09
N GLY A 283 -15.92 1.38 -16.68
CA GLY A 283 -16.78 0.37 -16.05
C GLY A 283 -16.12 -1.00 -15.85
N ASP A 284 -15.00 -1.29 -16.51
CA ASP A 284 -14.22 -2.51 -16.27
C ASP A 284 -13.42 -2.45 -14.96
N VAL A 285 -13.28 -1.26 -14.36
CA VAL A 285 -12.65 -1.05 -13.05
C VAL A 285 -13.73 -1.08 -11.97
N ASN A 286 -13.62 -2.00 -11.02
CA ASN A 286 -14.62 -2.15 -9.96
C ASN A 286 -14.04 -1.87 -8.55
N PRO A 287 -14.62 -0.94 -7.77
CA PRO A 287 -15.57 0.08 -8.21
C PRO A 287 -14.88 1.12 -9.11
N PRO A 288 -15.62 1.79 -10.02
CA PRO A 288 -15.07 2.76 -10.99
C PRO A 288 -14.80 4.13 -10.32
N ALA A 289 -14.20 4.10 -9.14
CA ALA A 289 -13.83 5.30 -8.39
C ALA A 289 -12.57 5.94 -8.99
N PRO A 290 -12.42 7.28 -8.93
CA PRO A 290 -11.27 7.99 -9.51
C PRO A 290 -9.90 7.43 -9.09
N HIS A 291 -9.71 7.12 -7.81
CA HIS A 291 -8.43 6.55 -7.34
C HIS A 291 -8.22 5.11 -7.82
N ASN A 292 -9.27 4.31 -8.03
CA ASN A 292 -9.15 2.98 -8.61
C ASN A 292 -8.86 3.03 -10.11
N ILE A 293 -9.39 4.02 -10.83
CA ILE A 293 -9.02 4.28 -12.22
C ILE A 293 -7.54 4.66 -12.29
N ALA A 294 -7.06 5.53 -11.39
CA ALA A 294 -5.64 5.87 -11.30
C ALA A 294 -4.76 4.63 -11.01
N ASN A 295 -5.17 3.79 -10.06
CA ASN A 295 -4.51 2.51 -9.77
C ASN A 295 -4.48 1.59 -11.02
N ALA A 296 -5.60 1.48 -11.74
CA ALA A 296 -5.73 0.68 -12.95
C ALA A 296 -4.82 1.20 -14.07
N LEU A 297 -4.71 2.52 -14.25
CA LEU A 297 -3.82 3.15 -15.23
C LEU A 297 -2.34 2.90 -14.88
N ALA A 298 -1.96 2.98 -13.59
CA ALA A 298 -0.61 2.67 -13.15
C ALA A 298 -0.27 1.17 -13.35
N ALA A 299 -1.19 0.27 -12.99
CA ALA A 299 -1.05 -1.17 -13.24
C ALA A 299 -0.92 -1.47 -14.75
N ALA A 300 -1.79 -0.87 -15.56
CA ALA A 300 -1.73 -1.00 -17.01
C ALA A 300 -0.41 -0.47 -17.57
N ALA A 301 0.11 0.67 -17.10
CA ALA A 301 1.39 1.23 -17.55
C ALA A 301 2.55 0.26 -17.28
N LEU A 302 2.60 -0.35 -16.10
CA LEU A 302 3.62 -1.36 -15.75
C LEU A 302 3.48 -2.62 -16.60
N ALA A 303 2.26 -3.12 -16.81
CA ALA A 303 2.02 -4.29 -17.65
C ALA A 303 2.40 -4.03 -19.12
N ARG A 304 2.02 -2.87 -19.65
CA ARG A 304 2.37 -2.44 -21.02
C ARG A 304 3.89 -2.24 -21.17
N ALA A 305 4.58 -1.76 -20.13
CA ALA A 305 6.05 -1.68 -20.11
C ALA A 305 6.69 -3.07 -20.24
N PHE A 306 6.09 -4.10 -19.63
CA PHE A 306 6.54 -5.49 -19.75
C PHE A 306 6.18 -6.15 -21.09
N GLY A 307 5.34 -5.50 -21.91
CA GLY A 307 4.92 -6.00 -23.21
C GLY A 307 3.58 -6.76 -23.21
N VAL A 308 2.80 -6.66 -22.14
CA VAL A 308 1.44 -7.26 -22.08
C VAL A 308 0.52 -6.59 -23.10
N GLU A 309 -0.20 -7.36 -23.92
CA GLU A 309 -1.13 -6.86 -24.93
C GLU A 309 -2.38 -6.16 -24.35
N PRO A 310 -2.98 -5.17 -25.04
CA PRO A 310 -4.11 -4.40 -24.51
C PRO A 310 -5.32 -5.26 -24.11
N ALA A 311 -5.56 -6.35 -24.84
CA ALA A 311 -6.65 -7.27 -24.52
C ALA A 311 -6.50 -7.90 -23.13
N ALA A 312 -5.28 -8.32 -22.76
CA ALA A 312 -5.02 -8.86 -21.43
C ALA A 312 -5.12 -7.81 -20.32
N VAL A 313 -4.79 -6.54 -20.62
CA VAL A 313 -5.05 -5.41 -19.70
C VAL A 313 -6.54 -5.31 -19.40
N ARG A 314 -7.39 -5.28 -20.43
CA ARG A 314 -8.85 -5.25 -20.27
C ARG A 314 -9.35 -6.42 -19.44
N ASP A 315 -8.97 -7.64 -19.83
CA ASP A 315 -9.52 -8.86 -19.28
C ASP A 315 -9.06 -9.05 -17.82
N GLY A 316 -7.82 -8.64 -17.50
CA GLY A 316 -7.31 -8.61 -16.12
C GLY A 316 -8.00 -7.58 -15.23
N LEU A 317 -8.32 -6.38 -15.74
CA LEU A 317 -9.09 -5.39 -14.97
C LEU A 317 -10.52 -5.90 -14.69
N ARG A 318 -11.17 -6.53 -15.68
CA ARG A 318 -12.49 -7.17 -15.51
C ARG A 318 -12.48 -8.33 -14.53
N ALA A 319 -11.40 -9.10 -14.47
CA ALA A 319 -11.25 -10.23 -13.57
C ALA A 319 -10.94 -9.79 -12.12
N PHE A 320 -10.32 -8.62 -11.94
CA PHE A 320 -9.92 -8.14 -10.62
C PHE A 320 -11.12 -7.98 -9.67
N ARG A 321 -10.92 -8.41 -8.42
CA ARG A 321 -11.87 -8.21 -7.32
C ARG A 321 -11.15 -7.53 -6.15
N PRO A 322 -11.61 -6.34 -5.71
CA PRO A 322 -11.09 -5.68 -4.51
C PRO A 322 -11.14 -6.60 -3.29
N ASP A 323 -10.22 -6.40 -2.34
CA ASP A 323 -10.38 -7.00 -1.02
C ASP A 323 -11.58 -6.38 -0.30
N ALA A 324 -12.10 -7.10 0.68
CA ALA A 324 -13.10 -6.58 1.60
C ALA A 324 -12.65 -5.23 2.21
N HIS A 325 -13.64 -4.40 2.52
CA HIS A 325 -13.46 -3.10 3.19
C HIS A 325 -12.67 -2.04 2.40
N ARG A 326 -12.64 -2.16 1.05
CA ARG A 326 -12.03 -1.18 0.12
C ARG A 326 -13.07 -0.68 -0.87
N ILE A 327 -13.96 0.19 -0.39
CA ILE A 327 -15.12 0.68 -1.16
C ILE A 327 -15.97 -0.51 -1.61
N GLU A 328 -16.24 -1.40 -0.66
CA GLU A 328 -17.06 -2.57 -0.84
C GLU A 328 -18.53 -2.18 -0.75
N HIS A 329 -19.30 -2.44 -1.81
CA HIS A 329 -20.75 -2.35 -1.73
C HIS A 329 -21.27 -3.51 -0.88
N VAL A 330 -21.94 -3.18 0.23
CA VAL A 330 -22.47 -4.17 1.17
C VAL A 330 -23.89 -4.57 0.79
N ALA A 331 -24.77 -3.58 0.60
CA ALA A 331 -26.18 -3.78 0.25
C ALA A 331 -26.83 -2.46 -0.20
N ASP A 332 -27.94 -2.58 -0.91
CA ASP A 332 -28.90 -1.49 -1.10
C ASP A 332 -30.10 -1.69 -0.15
N VAL A 333 -30.39 -0.71 0.70
CA VAL A 333 -31.51 -0.76 1.65
C VAL A 333 -32.38 0.46 1.44
N SER A 334 -33.67 0.28 1.15
CA SER A 334 -34.64 1.37 0.90
C SER A 334 -34.17 2.39 -0.16
N GLY A 335 -33.43 1.93 -1.18
CA GLY A 335 -32.89 2.77 -2.25
C GLY A 335 -31.65 3.59 -1.86
N VAL A 336 -31.01 3.26 -0.74
CA VAL A 336 -29.72 3.83 -0.28
C VAL A 336 -28.64 2.78 -0.43
N SER A 337 -27.50 3.15 -1.02
CA SER A 337 -26.33 2.28 -1.15
C SER A 337 -25.46 2.35 0.10
N TYR A 338 -25.05 1.22 0.66
CA TYR A 338 -24.17 1.14 1.82
C TYR A 338 -22.79 0.62 1.40
N VAL A 339 -21.76 1.45 1.62
CA VAL A 339 -20.40 1.21 1.16
C VAL A 339 -19.43 1.17 2.34
N ASP A 340 -18.68 0.08 2.43
CA ASP A 340 -17.63 -0.15 3.41
C ASP A 340 -16.25 0.18 2.84
N ASP A 341 -15.65 1.24 3.38
CA ASP A 341 -14.24 1.58 3.18
C ASP A 341 -13.52 1.73 4.52
N SER A 342 -13.74 0.79 5.44
CA SER A 342 -13.09 0.77 6.76
C SER A 342 -11.56 0.80 6.67
N LYS A 343 -10.96 0.43 5.53
CA LYS A 343 -9.52 0.55 5.29
C LYS A 343 -9.02 1.99 5.16
N ALA A 344 -9.91 2.98 4.93
CA ALA A 344 -9.59 4.41 4.90
C ALA A 344 -9.25 4.96 6.30
N THR A 345 -8.08 4.55 6.81
CA THR A 345 -7.60 4.83 8.18
C THR A 345 -6.83 6.14 8.32
N ASN A 346 -6.77 6.96 7.26
CA ASN A 346 -6.14 8.29 7.26
C ASN A 346 -6.98 9.24 6.37
N THR A 347 -6.72 10.54 6.49
CA THR A 347 -7.50 11.59 5.82
C THR A 347 -7.40 11.52 4.31
N HIS A 348 -6.22 11.23 3.77
CA HIS A 348 -6.03 11.11 2.32
C HIS A 348 -6.80 9.92 1.71
N ALA A 349 -6.86 8.78 2.40
CA ALA A 349 -7.67 7.63 1.96
C ALA A 349 -9.17 7.93 2.05
N ALA A 350 -9.61 8.60 3.13
CA ALA A 350 -11.01 9.00 3.28
C ALA A 350 -11.43 10.02 2.21
N GLU A 351 -10.56 10.96 1.87
CA GLU A 351 -10.78 11.93 0.77
C GLU A 351 -11.03 11.22 -0.56
N ALA A 352 -10.17 10.24 -0.90
CA ALA A 352 -10.30 9.46 -2.12
C ALA A 352 -11.62 8.68 -2.19
N SER A 353 -12.12 8.21 -1.04
CA SER A 353 -13.40 7.53 -0.89
C SER A 353 -14.59 8.49 -1.05
N LEU A 354 -14.54 9.63 -0.34
CA LEU A 354 -15.56 10.69 -0.40
C LEU A 354 -15.67 11.32 -1.80
N ALA A 355 -14.61 11.25 -2.61
CA ALA A 355 -14.65 11.72 -3.99
C ALA A 355 -15.38 10.78 -4.96
N ALA A 356 -15.67 9.53 -4.56
CA ALA A 356 -16.29 8.54 -5.42
C ALA A 356 -17.82 8.59 -5.43
N TYR A 357 -18.45 9.30 -4.50
CA TYR A 357 -19.90 9.29 -4.30
C TYR A 357 -20.45 10.71 -4.11
N GLU A 358 -21.69 10.94 -4.52
CA GLU A 358 -22.42 12.18 -4.26
C GLU A 358 -23.92 11.94 -4.47
N PRO A 359 -24.81 12.25 -3.49
CA PRO A 359 -24.54 12.72 -2.12
C PRO A 359 -24.17 11.60 -1.13
N ILE A 360 -23.51 11.96 -0.02
CA ILE A 360 -22.96 11.03 0.98
C ILE A 360 -23.49 11.32 2.38
N VAL A 361 -23.91 10.28 3.11
CA VAL A 361 -23.95 10.27 4.57
C VAL A 361 -22.68 9.60 5.10
N TRP A 362 -21.79 10.39 5.69
CA TRP A 362 -20.44 9.95 6.06
C TRP A 362 -20.41 9.42 7.49
N ILE A 363 -19.91 8.19 7.69
CA ILE A 363 -19.60 7.63 9.01
C ILE A 363 -18.10 7.78 9.25
N ALA A 364 -17.74 8.55 10.27
CA ALA A 364 -16.36 8.98 10.52
C ALA A 364 -15.92 8.86 11.98
N GLY A 365 -14.60 8.76 12.19
CA GLY A 365 -13.96 8.80 13.50
C GLY A 365 -13.28 7.50 13.93
N GLY A 366 -12.66 7.57 15.11
CA GLY A 366 -11.70 6.60 15.63
C GLY A 366 -10.49 7.30 16.26
N LEU A 367 -9.32 6.67 16.16
CA LEU A 367 -8.04 7.24 16.61
C LEU A 367 -7.32 8.00 15.46
N ALA A 368 -7.18 9.31 15.59
CA ALA A 368 -6.69 10.23 14.55
C ALA A 368 -5.17 10.23 14.38
N LYS A 369 -4.41 9.79 15.39
CA LYS A 369 -2.93 9.71 15.36
C LYS A 369 -2.24 11.03 14.92
N GLY A 370 -2.80 12.17 15.33
CA GLY A 370 -2.27 13.50 15.00
C GLY A 370 -2.69 14.07 13.66
N ALA A 371 -3.62 13.43 12.95
CA ALA A 371 -4.19 13.96 11.70
C ALA A 371 -5.03 15.23 11.93
N THR A 372 -5.06 16.09 10.91
CA THR A 372 -5.94 17.27 10.83
C THR A 372 -6.99 17.06 9.74
N PHE A 373 -8.20 17.61 9.93
CA PHE A 373 -9.37 17.27 9.10
C PHE A 373 -9.91 18.46 8.29
N ASP A 374 -9.29 19.64 8.40
CA ASP A 374 -9.72 20.88 7.73
C ASP A 374 -9.87 20.72 6.21
N GLU A 375 -8.82 20.31 5.52
CA GLU A 375 -8.79 20.11 4.06
C GLU A 375 -9.79 19.03 3.64
N LEU A 376 -9.82 17.90 4.36
CA LEU A 376 -10.73 16.78 4.09
C LEU A 376 -12.19 17.23 4.12
N VAL A 377 -12.59 17.93 5.18
CA VAL A 377 -13.96 18.41 5.33
C VAL A 377 -14.28 19.48 4.30
N SER A 378 -13.40 20.45 4.09
CA SER A 378 -13.57 21.52 3.11
C SER A 378 -13.79 20.96 1.70
N GLY A 379 -13.00 19.96 1.30
CA GLY A 379 -13.11 19.29 0.00
C GLY A 379 -14.38 18.44 -0.15
N ALA A 380 -14.88 17.84 0.94
CA ALA A 380 -16.06 16.99 0.92
C ALA A 380 -17.38 17.74 1.13
N ALA A 381 -17.36 18.94 1.70
CA ALA A 381 -18.53 19.66 2.23
C ALA A 381 -19.77 19.63 1.32
N LYS A 382 -19.60 19.93 0.04
CA LYS A 382 -20.70 20.00 -0.95
C LYS A 382 -21.39 18.66 -1.21
N ARG A 383 -20.70 17.55 -0.98
CA ARG A 383 -21.20 16.18 -1.20
C ARG A 383 -21.93 15.63 0.03
N LEU A 384 -21.73 16.23 1.21
CA LEU A 384 -22.24 15.70 2.46
C LEU A 384 -23.74 16.00 2.65
N ARG A 385 -24.54 14.94 2.69
CA ARG A 385 -25.92 14.96 3.21
C ARG A 385 -25.95 15.11 4.73
N GLY A 386 -24.97 14.49 5.40
CA GLY A 386 -24.86 14.46 6.86
C GLY A 386 -23.64 13.65 7.29
N VAL A 387 -23.27 13.77 8.57
CA VAL A 387 -22.13 13.05 9.16
C VAL A 387 -22.55 12.39 10.47
N VAL A 388 -22.14 11.14 10.65
CA VAL A 388 -22.27 10.42 11.91
C VAL A 388 -20.88 10.17 12.46
N LEU A 389 -20.61 10.69 13.65
CA LEU A 389 -19.31 10.66 14.29
C LEU A 389 -19.27 9.63 15.41
N MET A 390 -18.19 8.85 15.49
CA MET A 390 -17.97 7.84 16.53
C MET A 390 -16.47 7.75 16.93
N GLY A 391 -16.18 7.19 18.10
CA GLY A 391 -14.80 6.92 18.54
C GLY A 391 -14.12 8.06 19.32
N ALA A 392 -12.86 7.84 19.65
CA ALA A 392 -12.09 8.63 20.61
C ALA A 392 -11.87 10.08 20.16
N ASP A 393 -11.38 10.28 18.93
CA ASP A 393 -10.94 11.60 18.43
C ASP A 393 -12.00 12.30 17.57
N ARG A 394 -13.27 11.87 17.68
CA ARG A 394 -14.39 12.40 16.88
C ARG A 394 -14.60 13.91 17.01
N ALA A 395 -14.21 14.50 18.14
CA ALA A 395 -14.28 15.94 18.38
C ALA A 395 -13.46 16.75 17.36
N LEU A 396 -12.31 16.22 16.91
CA LEU A 396 -11.47 16.89 15.92
C LEU A 396 -12.19 17.03 14.57
N ILE A 397 -12.93 16.00 14.17
CA ILE A 397 -13.73 16.02 12.93
C ILE A 397 -14.94 16.96 13.10
N ARG A 398 -15.60 16.94 14.27
CA ARG A 398 -16.68 17.88 14.60
C ARG A 398 -16.24 19.34 14.47
N GLU A 399 -15.07 19.68 15.00
CA GLU A 399 -14.52 21.03 14.94
C GLU A 399 -14.18 21.46 13.51
N ALA A 400 -13.69 20.54 12.67
CA ALA A 400 -13.48 20.81 11.25
C ALA A 400 -14.82 21.01 10.51
N LEU A 401 -15.83 20.19 10.76
CA LEU A 401 -17.19 20.33 10.22
C LEU A 401 -17.83 21.66 10.61
N ALA A 402 -17.73 22.07 11.87
CA ALA A 402 -18.27 23.35 12.33
C ALA A 402 -17.62 24.55 11.62
N ARG A 403 -16.35 24.45 11.23
CA ARG A 403 -15.61 25.52 10.55
C ARG A 403 -15.87 25.57 9.04
N HIS A 404 -15.93 24.41 8.38
CA HIS A 404 -15.89 24.32 6.92
C HIS A 404 -17.18 23.82 6.28
N ALA A 405 -18.10 23.25 7.06
CA ALA A 405 -19.39 22.73 6.59
C ALA A 405 -20.50 22.90 7.67
N PRO A 406 -20.72 24.12 8.21
CA PRO A 406 -21.61 24.34 9.35
C PRO A 406 -23.09 23.99 9.11
N GLU A 407 -23.51 23.92 7.84
CA GLU A 407 -24.86 23.55 7.42
C GLU A 407 -25.09 22.04 7.37
N VAL A 408 -24.03 21.23 7.39
CA VAL A 408 -24.14 19.76 7.31
C VAL A 408 -24.64 19.21 8.64
N PRO A 409 -25.75 18.43 8.65
CA PRO A 409 -26.22 17.78 9.87
C PRO A 409 -25.16 16.83 10.44
N VAL A 410 -24.84 16.97 11.72
CA VAL A 410 -23.87 16.11 12.42
C VAL A 410 -24.53 15.41 13.61
N VAL A 411 -24.44 14.08 13.64
CA VAL A 411 -24.81 13.25 14.80
C VAL A 411 -23.53 12.85 15.53
N ASP A 412 -23.38 13.28 16.79
CA ASP A 412 -22.30 12.82 17.68
C ASP A 412 -22.73 11.57 18.43
N LEU A 413 -22.05 10.44 18.23
CA LEU A 413 -22.20 9.29 19.10
C LEU A 413 -21.06 9.33 20.12
N ASP A 414 -21.38 9.76 21.34
CA ASP A 414 -20.47 9.71 22.50
C ASP A 414 -20.30 8.29 23.02
N ARG A 415 -19.78 7.42 22.16
CA ARG A 415 -19.55 5.99 22.41
C ARG A 415 -18.22 5.55 21.82
N THR A 416 -17.50 4.76 22.60
CA THR A 416 -16.23 4.12 22.24
C THR A 416 -16.30 2.59 22.32
N ASP A 417 -17.49 2.02 22.55
CA ASP A 417 -17.75 0.59 22.46
C ASP A 417 -18.06 0.12 21.03
N THR A 418 -17.90 -1.17 20.76
CA THR A 418 -18.15 -1.76 19.44
C THR A 418 -19.60 -1.67 18.99
N GLY A 419 -20.57 -1.59 19.92
CA GLY A 419 -21.98 -1.43 19.59
C GLY A 419 -22.30 -0.06 18.96
N ALA A 420 -21.40 0.92 19.05
CA ALA A 420 -21.55 2.22 18.39
C ALA A 420 -21.78 2.11 16.88
N MET A 421 -21.26 1.07 16.21
CA MET A 421 -21.44 0.91 14.77
C MET A 421 -22.91 0.70 14.38
N SER A 422 -23.66 -0.14 15.11
CA SER A 422 -25.09 -0.34 14.84
C SER A 422 -25.90 0.94 15.05
N ALA A 423 -25.53 1.75 16.06
CA ALA A 423 -26.14 3.07 16.25
C ALA A 423 -25.78 4.03 15.11
N ALA A 424 -24.53 3.99 14.63
CA ALA A 424 -24.07 4.82 13.53
C ALA A 424 -24.81 4.53 12.23
N VAL A 425 -24.98 3.25 11.88
CA VAL A 425 -25.72 2.82 10.69
C VAL A 425 -27.19 3.25 10.76
N ARG A 426 -27.84 3.14 11.92
CA ARG A 426 -29.24 3.60 12.09
C ARG A 426 -29.39 5.11 11.94
N GLU A 427 -28.50 5.89 12.55
CA GLU A 427 -28.53 7.35 12.40
C GLU A 427 -28.18 7.77 10.97
N ALA A 428 -27.25 7.07 10.31
CA ALA A 428 -26.93 7.31 8.92
C ALA A 428 -28.12 7.04 8.00
N ALA A 429 -28.83 5.93 8.23
CA ALA A 429 -30.06 5.60 7.50
C ALA A 429 -31.15 6.68 7.69
N ARG A 430 -31.27 7.28 8.88
CA ARG A 430 -32.21 8.37 9.17
C ARG A 430 -31.87 9.66 8.43
N LEU A 431 -30.58 9.91 8.17
CA LEU A 431 -30.11 11.09 7.42
C LEU A 431 -30.18 10.89 5.90
N ALA A 432 -30.05 9.65 5.44
CA ALA A 432 -30.00 9.30 4.02
C ALA A 432 -31.35 9.46 3.34
N ARG A 433 -31.30 9.72 2.03
CA ARG A 433 -32.46 9.76 1.12
C ARG A 433 -32.25 8.75 -0.01
N HIS A 434 -33.34 8.36 -0.66
CA HIS A 434 -33.27 7.50 -1.84
C HIS A 434 -32.27 8.07 -2.88
N GLY A 435 -31.32 7.22 -3.30
CA GLY A 435 -30.21 7.57 -4.20
C GLY A 435 -28.95 8.09 -3.50
N ASP A 436 -28.99 8.40 -2.20
CA ASP A 436 -27.79 8.76 -1.43
C ASP A 436 -26.93 7.50 -1.16
N THR A 437 -25.67 7.71 -0.80
CA THR A 437 -24.75 6.66 -0.31
C THR A 437 -24.43 6.84 1.17
N VAL A 438 -24.57 5.79 1.98
CA VAL A 438 -23.99 5.74 3.33
C VAL A 438 -22.59 5.15 3.22
N LEU A 439 -21.57 5.95 3.58
CA LEU A 439 -20.17 5.59 3.40
C LEU A 439 -19.45 5.50 4.74
N LEU A 440 -18.92 4.32 5.07
CA LEU A 440 -17.93 4.16 6.13
C LEU A 440 -16.54 4.45 5.56
N ALA A 441 -16.04 5.67 5.76
CA ALA A 441 -14.68 6.08 5.38
C ALA A 441 -14.03 6.83 6.55
N PRO A 442 -13.55 6.14 7.59
CA PRO A 442 -13.46 6.69 8.94
C PRO A 442 -12.43 7.81 9.12
N ALA A 443 -11.48 7.96 8.19
CA ALA A 443 -10.31 8.86 8.26
C ALA A 443 -9.37 8.62 9.46
N CYS A 444 -9.68 7.63 10.29
CA CYS A 444 -9.00 7.31 11.54
C CYS A 444 -8.71 5.81 11.66
N ALA A 445 -7.67 5.47 12.43
CA ALA A 445 -7.41 4.10 12.84
C ALA A 445 -8.53 3.56 13.75
N SER A 446 -8.71 2.24 13.78
CA SER A 446 -9.83 1.60 14.47
C SER A 446 -9.54 1.21 15.93
N MET A 447 -8.27 1.30 16.36
CA MET A 447 -7.77 0.62 17.58
C MET A 447 -8.30 1.17 18.90
N ASP A 448 -9.00 2.29 18.88
CA ASP A 448 -9.73 2.81 20.04
C ASP A 448 -11.01 2.02 20.35
N MET A 449 -11.62 1.39 19.34
CA MET A 449 -12.91 0.68 19.48
C MET A 449 -12.84 -0.79 19.01
N PHE A 450 -11.99 -1.10 18.03
CA PHE A 450 -11.92 -2.39 17.36
C PHE A 450 -10.47 -2.88 17.26
N VAL A 451 -10.27 -4.19 17.37
CA VAL A 451 -8.94 -4.83 17.27
C VAL A 451 -8.20 -4.46 15.97
N ASN A 452 -8.93 -4.34 14.85
CA ASN A 452 -8.39 -3.92 13.56
C ASN A 452 -9.52 -3.39 12.66
N TYR A 453 -9.14 -2.87 11.48
CA TYR A 453 -10.10 -2.29 10.55
C TYR A 453 -11.05 -3.33 9.93
N ASN A 454 -10.64 -4.59 9.80
CA ASN A 454 -11.51 -5.67 9.32
C ASN A 454 -12.69 -5.84 10.28
N LYS A 455 -12.44 -5.89 11.60
CA LYS A 455 -13.51 -5.99 12.61
C LYS A 455 -14.46 -4.79 12.60
N ARG A 456 -13.95 -3.59 12.29
CA ARG A 456 -14.81 -2.41 12.11
C ARG A 456 -15.69 -2.51 10.85
N GLY A 457 -15.14 -2.99 9.75
CA GLY A 457 -15.88 -3.19 8.49
C GLY A 457 -16.91 -4.32 8.59
N GLU A 458 -16.54 -5.46 9.17
CA GLU A 458 -17.47 -6.55 9.51
C GLU A 458 -18.64 -6.03 10.37
N ALA A 459 -18.36 -5.24 11.42
CA ALA A 459 -19.41 -4.67 12.26
C ALA A 459 -20.35 -3.71 11.51
N PHE A 460 -19.84 -2.99 10.50
CA PHE A 460 -20.65 -2.16 9.63
C PHE A 460 -21.51 -3.02 8.71
N ALA A 461 -20.91 -4.01 8.03
CA ALA A 461 -21.64 -4.90 7.14
C ALA A 461 -22.76 -5.66 7.86
N ASP A 462 -22.49 -6.15 9.08
CA ASP A 462 -23.49 -6.83 9.90
C ASP A 462 -24.62 -5.88 10.35
N ALA A 463 -24.28 -4.65 10.73
CA ALA A 463 -25.28 -3.63 11.06
C ALA A 463 -26.16 -3.24 9.86
N VAL A 464 -25.59 -3.19 8.65
CA VAL A 464 -26.33 -2.94 7.40
C VAL A 464 -27.25 -4.11 7.07
N ARG A 465 -26.78 -5.35 7.20
CA ARG A 465 -27.63 -6.54 6.99
C ARG A 465 -28.79 -6.59 7.98
N GLN A 466 -28.54 -6.29 9.25
CA GLN A 466 -29.60 -6.19 10.25
C GLN A 466 -30.63 -5.10 9.88
N LEU A 467 -30.18 -3.94 9.40
CA LEU A 467 -31.07 -2.88 8.93
C LEU A 467 -31.93 -3.32 7.74
N ALA A 468 -31.35 -4.11 6.81
CA ALA A 468 -32.06 -4.67 5.67
C ALA A 468 -33.16 -5.65 6.12
N ASP A 469 -32.85 -6.53 7.08
CA ASP A 469 -33.82 -7.48 7.65
C ASP A 469 -34.96 -6.76 8.39
N GLU A 470 -34.67 -5.64 9.06
CA GLU A 470 -35.69 -4.80 9.73
C GLU A 470 -36.57 -4.01 8.72
N SER A 471 -36.12 -3.86 7.47
CA SER A 471 -36.80 -3.10 6.40
C SER A 471 -37.55 -3.97 5.39
N ALA A 472 -37.35 -5.30 5.44
CA ALA A 472 -38.03 -6.30 4.62
C ALA A 472 -39.40 -6.67 5.21
#